data_AF-A0A358C470-F1
#
_entry.id   AF-A0A358C470-F1
#
_cell.length_a   1.000
_cell.length_b   1.000
_cell.length_c   1.000
_cell.angle_alpha   90.00
_cell.angle_beta   90.00
_cell.angle_gamma   90.00
#
_symmetry.space_group_name_H-M   'P 1'
#
loop_
_entity.id
_entity.type
_entity.pdbx_description
1 polymer ?
#
loop_
_entity_poly.entity_id
_entity_poly.type
_entity_poly.pdbx_seq_one_letter_code
_entity_poly.pdbx_strand_id
1 'polypeptide(L)'
;MRTGWMLFGLLALSTAAWADDGRYQALPLAGAEGSKGGGRAFILDTREGHVWIWSENELVTAPDGRRRYGAGFIYQGKLRPGTQPGEMIEQQAR
;
A
#
# COMPACT_ATOMS: atom_id res chain seq x y z
N MET A 1 -36.62 13.57 28.59
CA MET A 1 -36.41 12.49 27.59
C MET A 1 -35.64 12.92 26.34
N ARG A 2 -34.91 14.06 26.32
CA ARG A 2 -34.17 14.54 25.12
C ARG A 2 -32.64 14.38 25.21
N THR A 3 -32.10 14.30 26.43
CA THR A 3 -30.65 14.16 26.67
C THR A 3 -30.12 12.76 26.38
N GLY A 4 -30.93 11.71 26.60
CA GLY A 4 -30.52 10.32 26.33
C GLY A 4 -30.25 10.03 24.85
N TRP A 5 -31.00 10.66 23.94
CA TRP A 5 -30.82 10.49 22.49
C TRP A 5 -29.58 11.20 21.96
N MET A 6 -29.18 12.33 22.56
CA MET A 6 -27.94 13.00 22.16
C MET A 6 -26.70 12.18 22.56
N LEU A 7 -26.71 11.54 23.73
CA LEU A 7 -25.62 10.64 24.14
C LEU A 7 -25.53 9.39 23.26
N PHE A 8 -26.66 8.80 22.87
CA PHE A 8 -26.67 7.65 21.95
C PHE A 8 -26.16 8.03 20.55
N GLY A 9 -26.52 9.23 20.06
CA GLY A 9 -25.99 9.76 18.80
C GLY A 9 -24.48 10.00 18.82
N LEU A 10 -23.95 10.50 19.95
CA LEU A 10 -22.52 10.74 20.12
C LEU A 10 -21.71 9.43 20.19
N LEU A 11 -22.25 8.39 20.84
CA LEU A 11 -21.63 7.06 20.88
C LEU A 11 -21.67 6.36 19.51
N ALA A 12 -22.75 6.51 18.73
CA ALA A 12 -22.83 5.95 17.38
C ALA A 12 -21.87 6.63 16.38
N LEU A 13 -21.46 7.88 16.62
CA LEU A 13 -20.46 8.58 15.80
C LEU A 13 -19.03 8.09 16.09
N SER A 14 -18.75 7.55 17.29
CA SER A 14 -17.42 7.02 17.62
C SER A 14 -17.10 5.67 16.95
N THR A 15 -18.11 4.91 16.49
CA THR A 15 -17.88 3.66 15.76
C THR A 15 -17.52 3.88 14.29
N ALA A 16 -17.74 5.09 13.75
CA ALA A 16 -17.39 5.41 12.35
C ALA A 16 -15.90 5.74 12.15
N ALA A 17 -15.16 6.04 13.24
CA ALA A 17 -13.71 6.27 13.20
C ALA A 17 -12.89 4.96 13.20
N TRP A 18 -13.57 3.80 13.24
CA TRP A 18 -12.98 2.47 13.05
C TRP A 18 -13.27 1.94 11.64
N ALA A 19 -13.25 2.82 10.64
CA ALA A 19 -13.02 2.37 9.28
C ALA A 19 -11.57 1.88 9.21
N ASP A 20 -11.39 0.57 9.47
CA ASP A 20 -10.22 -0.27 9.24
C ASP A 20 -9.19 0.47 8.36
N ASP A 21 -8.12 1.00 8.97
CA ASP A 21 -6.94 1.47 8.25
C ASP A 21 -6.60 0.36 7.25
N GLY A 22 -6.93 0.59 5.97
CA GLY A 22 -6.99 -0.50 5.00
C GLY A 22 -5.72 -1.31 5.04
N ARG A 23 -5.83 -2.65 5.06
CA ARG A 23 -4.68 -3.58 5.15
C ARG A 23 -3.56 -3.17 4.20
N TYR A 24 -3.89 -2.59 3.05
CA TYR A 24 -2.92 -2.11 2.08
C TYR A 24 -2.92 -0.59 2.02
N GLN A 25 -1.75 0.01 2.27
CA GLN A 25 -1.50 1.43 2.08
C GLN A 25 -0.70 1.64 0.79
N ALA A 26 -1.17 2.55 -0.08
CA ALA A 26 -0.48 2.91 -1.32
C ALA A 26 0.14 4.31 -1.22
N LEU A 27 1.42 4.42 -1.56
CA LEU A 27 2.20 5.66 -1.56
C LEU A 27 2.70 5.92 -2.99
N PRO A 28 2.39 7.08 -3.60
CA PRO A 28 2.89 7.39 -4.94
C PRO A 28 4.42 7.50 -4.93
N LEU A 29 5.08 6.94 -5.94
CA LEU A 29 6.53 7.05 -6.10
C LEU A 29 6.89 8.25 -6.98
N ALA A 30 7.93 9.00 -6.59
CA ALA A 30 8.43 10.14 -7.36
C ALA A 30 8.80 9.73 -8.79
N GLY A 31 8.45 10.57 -9.77
CA GLY A 31 8.53 10.26 -11.20
C GLY A 31 7.24 9.67 -11.79
N ALA A 32 6.19 9.46 -11.00
CA ALA A 32 4.86 9.09 -11.49
C ALA A 32 4.16 10.22 -12.27
N GLU A 33 4.39 11.48 -11.90
CA GLU A 33 3.93 12.64 -12.69
C GLU A 33 5.06 13.18 -13.58
N GLY A 34 4.81 13.24 -14.89
CA GLY A 34 5.68 13.94 -15.84
C GLY A 34 6.89 13.17 -16.38
N SER A 35 7.17 11.93 -15.93
CA SER A 35 8.12 11.05 -16.62
C SER A 35 7.41 10.25 -17.71
N LYS A 36 8.10 9.91 -18.80
CA LYS A 36 7.58 9.03 -19.88
C LYS A 36 7.22 7.60 -19.41
N GLY A 37 7.27 7.32 -18.10
CA GLY A 37 7.22 6.00 -17.49
C GLY A 37 5.88 5.59 -16.84
N GLY A 38 4.84 6.41 -16.87
CA GLY A 38 3.53 6.08 -16.29
C GLY A 38 3.50 6.11 -14.76
N GLY A 39 2.30 5.96 -14.19
CA GLY A 39 2.07 5.98 -12.75
C GLY A 39 2.77 4.83 -12.02
N ARG A 40 3.29 5.11 -10.82
CA ARG A 40 3.93 4.11 -9.94
C ARG A 40 3.53 4.32 -8.49
N ALA A 41 3.34 3.23 -7.76
CA ALA A 41 3.01 3.26 -6.34
C ALA A 41 3.76 2.18 -5.57
N PHE A 42 4.19 2.52 -4.37
CA PHE A 42 4.64 1.57 -3.36
C PHE A 42 3.42 1.12 -2.54
N ILE A 43 3.28 -0.18 -2.32
CA ILE A 43 2.15 -0.76 -1.61
C ILE A 43 2.69 -1.52 -0.40
N LEU A 44 2.18 -1.17 0.78
CA LEU A 44 2.51 -1.78 2.06
C LEU A 44 1.30 -2.52 2.61
N ASP A 45 1.46 -3.82 2.89
CA ASP A 45 0.59 -4.56 3.80
C ASP A 45 0.91 -4.12 5.24
N THR A 46 0.00 -3.37 5.85
CA THR A 46 0.15 -2.83 7.22
C THR A 46 -0.01 -3.90 8.30
N ARG A 47 -0.55 -5.09 7.97
CA ARG A 47 -0.71 -6.20 8.92
C ARG A 47 0.49 -7.12 8.93
N GLU A 48 0.98 -7.50 7.76
CA GLU A 48 2.05 -8.48 7.63
C GLU A 48 3.38 -7.86 7.21
N GLY A 49 3.41 -6.62 6.73
CA GLY A 49 4.63 -5.93 6.29
C GLY A 49 5.08 -6.31 4.88
N HIS A 50 4.28 -7.07 4.12
CA HIS A 50 4.58 -7.36 2.73
C HIS A 50 4.56 -6.10 1.86
N VAL A 51 5.46 -6.04 0.88
CA VAL A 51 5.64 -4.85 0.04
C VAL A 51 5.67 -5.18 -1.44
N TRP A 52 5.03 -4.32 -2.24
CA TRP A 52 5.02 -4.39 -3.70
C TRP A 52 5.28 -3.02 -4.31
N ILE A 53 5.76 -3.03 -5.54
CA ILE A 53 5.65 -1.88 -6.44
C ILE A 53 4.57 -2.17 -7.47
N TRP A 54 3.62 -1.27 -7.61
CA TRP A 54 2.75 -1.21 -8.76
C TRP A 54 3.30 -0.22 -9.79
N SER A 55 3.21 -0.58 -11.07
CA SER A 55 3.63 0.24 -12.20
C SER A 55 2.64 0.08 -13.34
N GLU A 56 2.23 1.18 -13.98
CA GLU A 56 1.39 1.16 -15.18
C GLU A 56 2.10 0.61 -16.42
N ASN A 57 3.43 0.63 -16.41
CA ASN A 57 4.27 0.34 -17.57
C ASN A 57 5.28 -0.78 -17.27
N GLU A 58 4.78 -1.95 -16.88
CA GLU A 58 5.58 -3.14 -16.62
C GLU A 58 5.49 -4.13 -17.79
N LEU A 59 6.58 -4.84 -18.06
CA LEU A 59 6.63 -5.81 -19.17
C LEU A 59 6.02 -7.15 -18.72
N VAL A 60 4.71 -7.29 -18.92
CA VAL A 60 3.90 -8.44 -18.51
C VAL A 60 3.68 -9.45 -19.64
N THR A 61 3.50 -10.72 -19.28
CA THR A 61 3.13 -11.79 -20.21
C THR A 61 1.61 -11.81 -20.38
N ALA A 62 1.12 -11.60 -21.60
CA ALA A 62 -0.29 -11.69 -21.93
C ALA A 62 -0.76 -13.17 -22.01
N PRO A 63 -2.07 -13.44 -21.95
CA PRO A 63 -2.60 -14.81 -22.02
C PRO A 63 -2.19 -15.58 -23.28
N ASP A 64 -1.84 -14.88 -24.36
CA ASP A 64 -1.33 -15.45 -25.61
C ASP A 64 0.18 -15.77 -25.59
N GLY A 65 0.83 -15.59 -24.43
CA GLY A 65 2.27 -15.82 -24.25
C GLY A 65 3.17 -14.70 -24.77
N ARG A 66 2.64 -13.65 -25.40
CA ARG A 66 3.43 -12.51 -25.87
C ARG A 66 3.72 -11.55 -24.71
N ARG A 67 4.84 -10.83 -24.80
CA ARG A 67 5.17 -9.78 -23.83
C ARG A 67 4.61 -8.44 -24.30
N ARG A 68 3.95 -7.70 -23.40
CA ARG A 68 3.46 -6.35 -23.65
C ARG A 68 3.64 -5.48 -22.42
N TYR A 69 3.70 -4.16 -22.62
CA TYR A 69 3.66 -3.23 -21.51
C TYR A 69 2.23 -3.10 -20.96
N GLY A 70 2.09 -3.03 -19.64
CA GLY A 70 0.83 -2.80 -18.96
C GLY A 70 0.97 -2.77 -17.44
N ALA A 71 -0.14 -2.61 -16.74
CA ALA A 71 -0.15 -2.53 -15.29
C ALA A 71 0.32 -3.85 -14.66
N GLY A 72 1.30 -3.76 -13.75
CA GLY A 72 1.89 -4.91 -13.07
C GLY A 72 2.21 -4.62 -11.60
N PHE A 73 2.21 -5.68 -10.80
CA PHE A 73 2.67 -5.68 -9.41
C PHE A 73 3.95 -6.50 -9.29
N ILE A 74 4.97 -5.92 -8.68
CA ILE A 74 6.27 -6.55 -8.45
C ILE A 74 6.45 -6.70 -6.94
N TYR A 75 6.50 -7.94 -6.45
CA TYR A 75 6.74 -8.21 -5.05
C TYR A 75 8.19 -7.89 -4.67
N GLN A 76 8.37 -7.05 -3.65
CA GLN A 76 9.67 -6.59 -3.18
C GLN A 76 10.15 -7.35 -1.94
N GLY A 77 9.25 -8.01 -1.23
CA GLY A 77 9.56 -8.77 -0.02
C GLY A 77 8.69 -8.38 1.16
N LYS A 78 9.24 -8.54 2.36
CA LYS A 78 8.57 -8.27 3.64
C LYS A 78 9.44 -7.34 4.47
N LEU A 79 8.87 -6.25 4.98
CA LEU A 79 9.56 -5.36 5.91
C LEU A 79 9.87 -6.13 7.20
N ARG A 80 11.10 -5.93 7.67
CA ARG A 80 11.54 -6.34 9.00
C ARG A 80 11.42 -5.12 9.92
N PRO A 81 10.85 -5.25 11.13
CA PRO A 81 10.98 -4.22 12.15
C PRO A 81 12.47 -3.93 12.42
N GLY A 82 12.85 -2.65 12.37
CA GLY A 82 14.13 -2.20 12.89
C GLY A 82 14.14 -2.23 14.41
N THR A 83 15.33 -2.37 15.00
CA THR A 83 15.56 -2.26 16.44
C THR A 83 15.77 -0.82 16.88
N GLN A 84 16.22 0.04 15.97
CA GLN A 84 16.47 1.46 16.21
C GLN A 84 16.23 2.32 14.96
N PRO A 85 15.82 3.60 15.10
CA PRO A 85 15.73 4.53 13.97
C PRO A 85 17.07 4.67 13.25
N GLY A 86 17.05 4.64 11.92
CA GLY A 86 18.26 4.75 11.10
C GLY A 86 19.09 3.46 10.98
N GLU A 87 18.62 2.33 11.53
CA GLU A 87 19.23 1.03 11.27
C GLU A 87 19.18 0.72 9.77
N MET A 88 20.36 0.49 9.17
CA MET A 88 20.46 -0.02 7.81
C MET A 88 20.29 -1.55 7.83
N ILE A 89 19.24 -2.03 7.17
CA ILE A 89 18.99 -3.47 7.04
C ILE A 89 19.72 -3.94 5.78
N GLU A 90 20.85 -4.62 5.96
CA GLU A 90 21.55 -5.24 4.83
C GLU A 90 20.69 -6.32 4.19
N GLN A 91 20.62 -6.31 2.87
CA GLN A 91 19.91 -7.32 2.10
C GLN A 91 20.71 -8.63 2.23
N GLN A 92 20.14 -9.64 2.89
CA GLN A 92 20.77 -10.96 2.94
C GLN A 92 20.83 -11.50 1.50
N ALA A 93 22.05 -11.61 0.97
CA ALA A 93 22.29 -12.33 -0.26
C ALA A 93 21.84 -13.78 -0.06
N ARG A 94 20.98 -14.25 -0.96
CA ARG A 94 20.47 -15.62 -0.95
C ARG A 94 21.56 -16.62 -1.30
#